data_AF-A0A849ST80-F1
#
_entry.id   AF-A0A849ST80-F1
#
_cell.length_a   1.000
_cell.length_b   1.000
_cell.length_c   1.000
_cell.angle_alpha   90.00
_cell.angle_beta   90.00
_cell.angle_gamma   90.00
#
_symmetry.space_group_name_H-M   'P 1'
#
loop_
_entity.id
_entity.type
_entity.pdbx_description
1 polymer ?
#
loop_
_entity_poly.entity_id
_entity_poly.type
_entity_poly.pdbx_seq_one_letter_code
_entity_poly.pdbx_strand_id
1 'polypeptide(L)'
;MNDPHKIIEVKVLKDKNLYLKFSNGKSGSFNFEDFFSYKGILKPLSDQNFFNQVSIADGTIAWPNEIDFCPDVLYSIITKEKIYHDNKVVFDPSLGKNAWL
;
A
#
# COMPACT_ATOMS: atom_id res chain seq x y z
N MET A 1 1.99 -21.20 8.18
CA MET A 1 2.45 -20.87 6.81
C MET A 1 2.86 -19.41 6.81
N ASN A 2 4.01 -19.05 6.23
CA ASN A 2 4.41 -17.65 6.12
C ASN A 2 3.65 -17.02 4.95
N ASP A 3 2.81 -16.02 5.22
CA ASP A 3 2.18 -15.21 4.17
C ASP A 3 3.28 -14.47 3.38
N PRO A 4 3.42 -14.72 2.06
CA PRO A 4 4.46 -14.10 1.23
C PRO A 4 4.26 -12.60 1.00
N HIS A 5 3.05 -12.06 1.22
CA HIS A 5 2.73 -10.63 1.08
C HIS A 5 2.78 -9.88 2.42
N LYS A 6 3.13 -10.56 3.51
CA LYS A 6 3.39 -9.91 4.79
C LYS A 6 4.47 -8.84 4.64
N ILE A 7 4.17 -7.61 5.05
CA ILE A 7 5.13 -6.50 5.10
C ILE A 7 6.01 -6.66 6.35
N ILE A 8 7.32 -6.54 6.14
CA ILE A 8 8.35 -6.67 7.19
C ILE A 8 9.22 -5.42 7.35
N GLU A 9 9.12 -4.46 6.43
CA GLU A 9 9.83 -3.18 6.51
C GLU A 9 8.99 -2.08 5.84
N VAL A 10 8.96 -0.91 6.45
CA VAL A 10 8.38 0.31 5.89
C VAL A 10 9.34 1.48 6.13
N LYS A 11 9.52 2.33 5.12
CA LYS A 11 10.22 3.62 5.26
C LYS A 11 9.44 4.70 4.56
N VAL A 12 9.27 5.83 5.24
CA VAL A 12 8.75 7.05 4.62
C VAL A 12 9.88 7.74 3.87
N LEU A 13 9.62 8.06 2.61
CA LEU A 13 10.51 8.80 1.73
C LEU A 13 9.91 10.20 1.48
N LYS A 14 10.57 11.01 0.64
CA LYS A 14 10.07 12.34 0.26
C LYS A 14 8.78 12.24 -0.56
N ASP A 15 8.02 13.34 -0.63
CA ASP A 15 6.88 13.50 -1.53
C ASP A 15 5.84 12.38 -1.43
N LYS A 16 5.51 11.96 -0.19
CA LYS A 16 4.53 10.89 0.12
C LYS A 16 4.87 9.52 -0.48
N ASN A 17 6.16 9.29 -0.77
CA ASN A 17 6.62 7.96 -1.18
C ASN A 17 6.80 7.06 0.06
N LEU A 18 6.43 5.80 -0.09
CA LEU A 18 6.71 4.75 0.88
C LEU A 18 7.56 3.67 0.20
N TYR A 19 8.61 3.23 0.88
CA TYR A 19 9.30 1.98 0.58
C TYR A 19 8.72 0.87 1.46
N LEU A 20 8.43 -0.28 0.85
CA LEU A 20 7.98 -1.49 1.55
C LEU A 20 8.85 -2.68 1.18
N LYS A 21 9.05 -3.59 2.14
CA LYS A 21 9.64 -4.91 1.92
C LYS A 21 8.69 -6.00 2.41
N PHE A 22 8.54 -7.03 1.59
CA PHE A 22 7.69 -8.19 1.85
C PHE A 22 8.52 -9.36 2.37
N SER A 23 7.86 -10.27 3.09
CA SER A 23 8.46 -11.48 3.69
C SER A 23 9.08 -12.42 2.65
N ASN A 24 8.58 -12.41 1.41
CA ASN A 24 9.14 -13.16 0.29
C ASN A 24 10.39 -12.50 -0.35
N GLY A 25 10.86 -11.38 0.19
CA GLY A 25 12.05 -10.67 -0.27
C GLY A 25 11.79 -9.63 -1.35
N LYS A 26 10.59 -9.56 -1.95
CA LYS A 26 10.25 -8.47 -2.87
C LYS A 26 10.18 -7.15 -2.11
N SER A 27 10.53 -6.06 -2.78
CA SER A 27 10.47 -4.72 -2.20
C SER A 27 10.39 -3.68 -3.29
N GLY A 28 9.96 -2.48 -2.93
CA GLY A 28 9.93 -1.35 -3.84
C GLY A 28 9.33 -0.12 -3.18
N SER A 29 9.34 0.99 -3.91
CA SER A 29 8.71 2.23 -3.49
C SER A 29 7.57 2.60 -4.41
N PHE A 30 6.56 3.27 -3.85
CA PHE A 30 5.47 3.87 -4.60
C PHE A 30 5.12 5.23 -4.02
N ASN A 31 4.64 6.13 -4.87
CA ASN A 31 4.03 7.37 -4.39
C ASN A 31 2.59 7.07 -3.99
N PHE A 32 2.23 7.39 -2.74
CA PHE A 32 0.90 7.16 -2.21
C PHE A 32 -0.19 7.87 -3.04
N GLU A 33 0.12 9.06 -3.56
CA GLU A 33 -0.81 9.89 -4.32
C GLU A 33 -1.08 9.39 -5.73
N ASP A 34 -0.30 8.44 -6.26
CA ASP A 34 -0.54 7.83 -7.57
C ASP A 34 -1.75 6.89 -7.55
N PHE A 35 -2.11 6.37 -6.37
CA PHE A 35 -3.15 5.36 -6.20
C PHE A 35 -4.30 5.84 -5.30
N PHE A 36 -4.01 6.66 -4.30
CA PHE A 36 -4.98 7.04 -3.28
C PHE A 36 -5.24 8.55 -3.27
N SER A 37 -6.44 8.92 -2.83
CA SER A 37 -6.83 10.32 -2.63
C SER A 37 -7.18 10.55 -1.16
N TYR A 38 -6.77 11.69 -0.60
CA TYR A 38 -7.05 12.05 0.79
C TYR A 38 -8.52 12.50 0.98
N LYS A 39 -9.44 11.55 0.94
CA LYS A 39 -10.88 11.77 1.14
C LYS A 39 -11.40 10.82 2.21
N GLY A 40 -12.48 11.23 2.89
CA GLY A 40 -13.09 10.42 3.94
C GLY A 40 -12.10 10.04 5.05
N ILE A 41 -12.04 8.75 5.39
CA ILE A 41 -11.16 8.19 6.41
C ILE A 41 -9.67 8.44 6.12
N LEU A 42 -9.28 8.62 4.85
CA LEU A 42 -7.89 8.88 4.45
C LEU A 42 -7.49 10.36 4.55
N LYS A 43 -8.42 11.26 4.90
CA LYS A 43 -8.14 12.70 4.98
C LYS A 43 -6.93 13.04 5.87
N PRO A 44 -6.73 12.43 7.06
CA PRO A 44 -5.57 12.73 7.90
C PRO A 44 -4.22 12.46 7.23
N LEU A 45 -4.16 11.53 6.26
CA LEU A 45 -2.91 11.17 5.57
C LEU A 45 -2.37 12.29 4.66
N SER A 46 -3.15 13.34 4.37
CA SER A 46 -2.64 14.51 3.64
C SER A 46 -1.60 15.27 4.45
N ASP A 47 -1.72 15.30 5.78
CA ASP A 47 -0.75 15.92 6.67
C ASP A 47 0.54 15.08 6.72
N GLN A 48 1.70 15.73 6.58
CA GLN A 48 2.97 15.02 6.56
C GLN A 48 3.33 14.42 7.92
N ASN A 49 3.01 15.10 9.03
CA ASN A 49 3.33 14.60 10.36
C ASN A 49 2.46 13.38 10.71
N PHE A 50 1.20 13.37 10.28
CA PHE A 50 0.34 12.20 10.40
C PHE A 50 0.82 11.06 9.49
N PHE A 51 1.14 11.35 8.23
CA PHE A 51 1.67 10.36 7.29
C PHE A 51 2.97 9.70 7.78
N ASN A 52 3.82 10.44 8.47
CA ASN A 52 5.06 9.93 9.05
C ASN A 52 4.85 8.92 10.18
N GLN A 53 3.63 8.77 10.70
CA GLN A 53 3.29 7.81 11.75
C GLN A 53 2.96 6.40 11.21
N VAL A 54 3.23 6.14 9.93
CA VAL A 54 3.08 4.80 9.36
C VAL A 54 3.91 3.79 10.17
N SER A 55 3.32 2.65 10.45
CA SER A 55 3.96 1.55 11.17
C SER A 55 3.48 0.21 10.62
N ILE A 56 4.17 -0.88 10.97
CA ILE A 56 3.72 -2.22 10.60
C ILE A 56 2.85 -2.77 11.73
N ALA A 57 1.63 -3.20 11.39
CA ALA A 57 0.69 -3.85 12.28
C ALA A 57 0.13 -5.09 11.58
N ASP A 58 0.14 -6.24 12.27
CA ASP A 58 -0.41 -7.52 11.79
C ASP A 58 0.00 -7.95 10.36
N GLY A 59 1.21 -7.56 9.96
CA GLY A 59 1.76 -7.92 8.64
C GLY A 59 1.36 -7.00 7.50
N THR A 60 0.75 -5.85 7.80
CA THR A 60 0.56 -4.76 6.84
C THR A 60 1.03 -3.41 7.41
N ILE A 61 0.88 -2.32 6.64
CA ILE A 61 1.08 -0.96 7.13
C ILE A 61 -0.22 -0.36 7.67
N ALA A 62 -0.09 0.39 8.75
CA ALA A 62 -1.18 1.11 9.38
C ALA A 62 -0.72 2.46 9.92
N TRP A 63 -1.69 3.36 10.07
CA TRP A 63 -1.59 4.64 10.75
C TRP A 63 -2.51 4.63 11.99
N PRO A 64 -2.38 5.62 12.89
CA PRO A 64 -3.34 5.82 13.96
C PRO A 64 -4.78 5.89 13.45
N ASN A 65 -5.75 5.57 14.32
CA ASN A 65 -7.18 5.51 14.01
C ASN A 65 -7.56 4.40 13.01
N GLU A 66 -6.87 3.25 13.08
CA GLU A 66 -7.24 2.04 12.32
C GLU A 66 -7.22 2.24 10.80
N ILE A 67 -6.38 3.16 10.31
CA ILE A 67 -6.21 3.37 8.87
C ILE A 67 -5.13 2.39 8.40
N ASP A 68 -5.54 1.30 7.78
CA ASP A 68 -4.66 0.29 7.20
C ASP A 68 -4.92 0.10 5.70
N PHE A 69 -4.03 -0.64 5.06
CA PHE A 69 -4.14 -1.00 3.65
C PHE A 69 -3.93 -2.49 3.48
N CYS A 70 -4.69 -3.13 2.59
CA CYS A 70 -4.51 -4.56 2.33
C CYS A 70 -3.10 -4.84 1.76
N PRO A 71 -2.34 -5.80 2.33
CA PRO A 71 -1.00 -6.13 1.86
C PRO A 71 -0.98 -6.62 0.41
N ASP A 72 -2.03 -7.30 -0.06
CA ASP A 72 -2.15 -7.75 -1.46
C ASP A 72 -2.19 -6.58 -2.45
N VAL A 73 -2.90 -5.50 -2.11
CA VAL A 73 -2.99 -4.28 -2.93
C VAL A 73 -1.64 -3.60 -3.00
N LEU A 74 -0.96 -3.46 -1.85
CA LEU A 74 0.37 -2.86 -1.78
C LEU A 74 1.42 -3.70 -2.54
N TYR A 75 1.33 -5.02 -2.42
CA TYR A 75 2.17 -5.95 -3.15
C TYR A 75 1.96 -5.81 -4.66
N SER A 76 0.71 -5.82 -5.12
CA SER A 76 0.34 -5.58 -6.52
C SER A 76 0.90 -4.26 -7.06
N ILE A 77 0.80 -3.16 -6.31
CA ILE A 77 1.36 -1.86 -6.68
C ILE A 77 2.88 -1.92 -6.89
N ILE A 78 3.58 -2.62 -5.99
CA ILE A 78 5.05 -2.71 -6.01
C ILE A 78 5.54 -3.67 -7.11
N THR A 79 4.90 -4.81 -7.29
CA THR A 79 5.32 -5.83 -8.25
C THR A 79 4.74 -5.64 -9.65
N LYS A 80 3.74 -4.76 -9.80
CA LYS A 80 2.93 -4.56 -11.00
C LYS A 80 2.09 -5.79 -11.39
N GLU A 81 1.92 -6.73 -10.47
CA GLU A 81 1.06 -7.91 -10.66
C GLU A 81 -0.42 -7.51 -10.49
N LYS A 82 -1.31 -8.03 -11.34
CA LYS A 82 -2.75 -7.75 -11.24
C LYS A 82 -3.40 -8.64 -10.18
N ILE A 83 -4.47 -8.14 -9.55
CA ILE A 83 -5.30 -8.96 -8.65
C ILE A 83 -6.48 -9.51 -9.43
N TYR A 84 -6.75 -10.81 -9.25
CA TYR A 84 -7.83 -11.52 -9.92
C TYR A 84 -8.87 -12.00 -8.91
N HIS A 85 -10.15 -11.94 -9.29
CA HIS A 85 -11.27 -12.60 -8.62
C HIS A 85 -12.13 -13.27 -9.68
N ASP A 86 -12.47 -14.56 -9.53
CA ASP A 86 -13.22 -15.35 -10.52
C ASP A 86 -12.69 -15.22 -11.96
N ASN A 87 -11.36 -15.31 -12.13
CA ASN A 87 -10.64 -15.15 -13.40
C ASN A 87 -10.81 -13.77 -14.09
N LYS A 88 -11.32 -12.77 -13.38
CA LYS A 88 -11.40 -11.38 -13.85
C LYS A 88 -10.39 -10.52 -13.10
N VAL A 89 -9.76 -9.59 -13.80
CA VAL A 89 -8.92 -8.57 -13.16
C VAL A 89 -9.84 -7.63 -12.38
N VAL A 90 -9.63 -7.54 -11.07
CA VAL A 90 -10.33 -6.58 -10.20
C VAL A 90 -9.45 -5.39 -9.83
N PHE A 91 -8.13 -5.55 -9.95
CA PHE A 91 -7.17 -4.48 -9.72
C PHE A 91 -6.01 -4.54 -10.73
N ASP A 92 -5.81 -3.45 -11.46
CA ASP A 92 -4.70 -3.25 -12.40
C ASP A 92 -3.82 -2.07 -11.95
N PRO A 93 -2.65 -2.34 -11.35
CA PRO A 93 -1.78 -1.29 -10.81
C PRO A 93 -1.21 -0.36 -11.89
N SER A 94 -1.34 -0.69 -13.18
CA SER A 94 -0.90 0.20 -14.26
C SER A 94 -1.83 1.39 -14.48
N LEU A 95 -3.05 1.37 -13.93
CA LEU A 95 -4.06 2.42 -14.12
C LEU A 95 -4.06 3.49 -13.01
N GLY A 96 -3.16 3.41 -12.02
CA GLY A 96 -3.03 4.38 -10.94
C GLY A 96 -4.33 4.55 -10.14
N LYS A 97 -4.85 5.78 -10.04
CA LYS A 97 -6.12 6.08 -9.35
C LYS A 97 -7.34 5.35 -9.91
N ASN A 98 -7.25 4.83 -11.13
CA ASN A 98 -8.31 4.06 -11.78
C ASN A 98 -8.02 2.54 -11.77
N ALA A 99 -7.18 2.07 -10.85
CA ALA A 99 -6.78 0.65 -10.77
C ALA A 99 -7.91 -0.32 -10.46
N TRP A 100 -9.01 0.13 -9.85
CA TRP A 100 -10.18 -0.70 -9.58
C TRP A 100 -11.05 -0.85 -10.84
N LEU A 101 -11.34 -2.11 -11.21
CA LEU A 101 -12.09 -2.48 -12.41
C LEU A 101 -13.43 -3.14 -12.09
#